data_AF-A0A261VFD8-F1
#
_entry.id   AF-A0A261VFD8-F1
#
_cell.length_a   1.000
_cell.length_b   1.000
_cell.length_c   1.000
_cell.angle_alpha   90.00
_cell.angle_beta   90.00
_cell.angle_gamma   90.00
#
_symmetry.space_group_name_H-M   'P 1'
#
loop_
_entity.id
_entity.type
_entity.pdbx_description
1 polymer ?
#
loop_
_entity_poly.entity_id
_entity_poly.type
_entity_poly.pdbx_seq_one_letter_code
_entity_poly.pdbx_strand_id
1 'polypeptide(L)'
;MSAPAAPKRGWLAHYRELVAAWRRKGMHEDSEDAMQDAVLRLLEAGSAAVTDPAAYLKRSVANGVIDRHRHQAVLPMTPLHELAENEHPASDGPDAQLASQRLAGALKAALGELPLVCQQVYVRQRLEGWTHDEIARAMGISKAMVQKHMTRALQHLNRKLQEYAP
;
A
#
# COMPACT_ATOMS: atom_id res chain seq x y z
N MET A 1 -36.70 13.93 5.39
CA MET A 1 -35.51 14.16 6.24
C MET A 1 -35.45 13.03 7.26
N SER A 2 -34.78 11.92 6.92
CA SER A 2 -34.63 10.78 7.85
C SER A 2 -33.47 11.02 8.79
N ALA A 3 -33.72 10.87 10.09
CA ALA A 3 -32.73 11.01 11.15
C ALA A 3 -31.56 10.03 10.98
N PRO A 4 -30.33 10.40 11.36
CA PRO A 4 -29.19 9.49 11.34
C PRO A 4 -29.41 8.38 12.38
N ALA A 5 -29.29 7.12 11.95
CA ALA A 5 -29.40 5.95 12.82
C ALA A 5 -28.35 6.04 13.94
N ALA A 6 -28.81 6.04 15.20
CA ALA A 6 -27.95 6.12 16.36
C ALA A 6 -26.89 4.99 16.33
N PRO A 7 -25.61 5.28 16.61
CA PRO A 7 -24.56 4.27 16.58
C PRO A 7 -24.83 3.22 17.67
N LYS A 8 -25.00 1.96 17.26
CA LYS A 8 -25.19 0.83 18.19
C LYS A 8 -23.98 0.75 19.12
N ARG A 9 -24.17 1.12 20.39
CA ARG A 9 -23.16 1.25 21.48
C ARG A 9 -22.23 0.03 21.69
N GLY A 10 -22.45 -1.11 21.02
CA GLY A 10 -21.66 -2.34 21.19
C GLY A 10 -20.28 -2.36 20.52
N TRP A 11 -20.09 -1.67 19.38
CA TRP A 11 -18.82 -1.75 18.63
C TRP A 11 -17.70 -0.90 19.27
N LEU A 12 -18.04 0.20 19.95
CA LEU A 12 -17.09 1.05 20.69
C LEU A 12 -16.47 0.33 21.90
N ALA A 13 -17.22 -0.59 22.53
CA ALA A 13 -16.68 -1.44 23.59
C ALA A 13 -15.62 -2.41 23.02
N HIS A 14 -15.89 -2.99 21.84
CA HIS A 14 -14.96 -3.86 21.13
C HIS A 14 -13.74 -3.09 20.63
N TYR A 15 -13.90 -1.83 20.22
CA TYR A 15 -12.82 -0.94 19.83
C TYR A 15 -11.79 -0.78 20.96
N ARG A 16 -12.22 -0.43 22.19
CA ARG A 16 -11.29 -0.26 23.31
C ARG A 16 -10.58 -1.54 23.71
N GLU A 17 -11.29 -2.68 23.73
CA GLU A 17 -10.67 -3.97 24.05
C GLU A 17 -9.67 -4.44 22.98
N LEU A 18 -9.96 -4.21 21.69
CA LEU A 18 -9.06 -4.54 20.61
C LEU A 18 -7.79 -3.67 20.64
N VAL A 19 -7.92 -2.35 20.78
CA VAL A 19 -6.77 -1.44 20.96
C VAL A 19 -5.95 -1.86 22.17
N ALA A 20 -6.59 -2.14 23.32
CA ALA A 20 -5.88 -2.52 24.54
C ALA A 20 -5.20 -3.91 24.44
N ALA A 21 -5.79 -4.88 23.76
CA ALA A 21 -5.17 -6.17 23.50
C ALA A 21 -3.95 -6.05 22.57
N TRP A 22 -3.97 -5.10 21.63
CA TRP A 22 -2.93 -4.93 20.62
C TRP A 22 -1.80 -4.01 21.09
N ARG A 23 -2.09 -2.94 21.85
CA ARG A 23 -1.07 -2.16 22.58
C ARG A 23 -0.25 -3.06 23.51
N ARG A 24 -0.89 -4.04 24.17
CA ARG A 24 -0.20 -5.05 25.01
C ARG A 24 0.73 -5.99 24.21
N LYS A 25 0.57 -6.09 22.89
CA LYS A 25 1.48 -6.85 22.01
C LYS A 25 2.65 -6.01 21.46
N GLY A 26 2.76 -4.73 21.81
CA GLY A 26 3.93 -3.90 21.49
C GLY A 26 3.98 -3.29 20.08
N MET A 27 2.84 -3.18 19.38
CA MET A 27 2.79 -2.64 18.00
C MET A 27 2.32 -1.17 17.96
N HIS A 28 3.10 -0.26 18.53
CA HIS A 28 2.58 0.98 19.10
C HIS A 28 2.00 2.06 18.15
N GLU A 29 2.40 2.17 16.88
CA GLU A 29 1.88 3.23 15.98
C GLU A 29 1.13 2.68 14.77
N ASP A 30 1.73 1.75 14.03
CA ASP A 30 1.14 1.19 12.81
C ASP A 30 -0.19 0.46 13.04
N SER A 31 -0.41 -0.07 14.26
CA SER A 31 -1.65 -0.78 14.59
C SER A 31 -2.81 0.15 14.91
N GLU A 32 -2.55 1.35 15.41
CA GLU A 32 -3.59 2.33 15.70
C GLU A 32 -4.14 2.93 14.42
N ASP A 33 -3.27 3.32 13.50
CA ASP A 33 -3.67 3.82 12.19
C ASP A 33 -4.42 2.75 11.38
N ALA A 34 -3.88 1.52 11.32
CA ALA A 34 -4.55 0.42 10.62
C ALA A 34 -5.93 0.10 11.22
N MET A 35 -6.11 0.33 12.52
CA MET A 35 -7.39 0.17 13.19
C MET A 35 -8.35 1.31 12.89
N GLN A 36 -7.85 2.54 12.85
CA GLN A 36 -8.65 3.71 12.46
C GLN A 36 -9.17 3.55 11.03
N ASP A 37 -8.32 3.10 10.10
CA ASP A 37 -8.68 2.81 8.71
C ASP A 37 -9.72 1.68 8.61
N ALA A 38 -9.54 0.59 9.36
CA ALA A 38 -10.48 -0.54 9.36
C ALA A 38 -11.86 -0.14 9.89
N VAL A 39 -11.91 0.72 10.90
CA VAL A 39 -13.15 1.27 11.46
C VAL A 39 -13.82 2.22 10.47
N LEU A 40 -13.05 3.08 9.80
CA LEU A 40 -13.57 4.00 8.79
C LEU A 40 -14.29 3.23 7.67
N ARG A 41 -13.64 2.18 7.15
CA ARG A 41 -14.21 1.29 6.12
C ARG A 41 -15.48 0.59 6.58
N LEU A 42 -15.55 0.18 7.86
CA LEU A 42 -16.74 -0.47 8.41
C LEU A 42 -17.91 0.53 8.56
N LEU A 43 -17.62 1.77 8.93
CA LEU A 43 -18.61 2.83 9.03
C LEU A 43 -19.13 3.24 7.64
N GLU A 44 -18.26 3.32 6.64
CA GLU A 44 -18.60 3.61 5.24
C GLU A 44 -19.40 2.49 4.58
N ALA A 45 -19.04 1.23 4.81
CA ALA A 45 -19.74 0.06 4.26
C ALA A 45 -21.10 -0.20 4.94
N GLY A 46 -21.34 0.41 6.10
CA GLY A 46 -22.51 0.18 6.94
C GLY A 46 -22.45 -1.17 7.67
N SER A 47 -22.74 -1.17 8.98
CA SER A 47 -22.61 -2.38 9.82
C SER A 47 -23.54 -3.54 9.43
N ALA A 48 -24.45 -3.35 8.47
CA ALA A 48 -25.38 -4.37 7.97
C ALA A 48 -24.74 -5.29 6.92
N ALA A 49 -23.62 -4.88 6.30
CA ALA A 49 -22.92 -5.67 5.28
C ALA A 49 -21.97 -6.72 5.88
N VAL A 50 -21.78 -6.74 7.21
CA VAL A 50 -20.78 -7.57 7.89
C VAL A 50 -21.43 -8.44 8.95
N THR A 51 -21.39 -9.76 8.73
CA THR A 51 -22.00 -10.78 9.60
C THR A 51 -21.38 -10.83 11.00
N ASP A 52 -20.07 -10.61 11.11
CA ASP A 52 -19.33 -10.51 12.37
C ASP A 52 -18.35 -9.31 12.32
N PRO A 53 -18.75 -8.16 12.88
CA PRO A 53 -17.92 -6.96 12.91
C PRO A 53 -16.59 -7.15 13.66
N ALA A 54 -16.55 -8.01 14.68
CA ALA A 54 -15.35 -8.21 15.49
C ALA A 54 -14.31 -9.05 14.76
N ALA A 55 -14.73 -10.11 14.07
CA ALA A 55 -13.84 -10.90 13.21
C ALA A 55 -13.35 -10.08 12.01
N TYR A 56 -14.22 -9.26 11.41
CA TYR A 56 -13.86 -8.35 10.32
C TYR A 56 -12.80 -7.33 10.74
N LEU A 57 -12.98 -6.68 11.90
CA LEU A 57 -12.02 -5.72 12.43
C LEU A 57 -10.67 -6.40 12.68
N LYS A 58 -10.64 -7.53 13.41
CA LYS A 58 -9.37 -8.25 13.66
C LYS A 58 -8.62 -8.58 12.37
N ARG A 59 -9.34 -9.01 11.33
CA ARG A 59 -8.72 -9.38 10.05
C ARG A 59 -8.26 -8.17 9.25
N SER A 60 -9.04 -7.09 9.26
CA SER A 60 -8.70 -5.84 8.57
C SER A 60 -7.50 -5.15 9.21
N VAL A 61 -7.43 -5.07 10.54
CA VAL A 61 -6.26 -4.52 11.23
C VAL A 61 -5.02 -5.39 11.00
N ALA A 62 -5.14 -6.71 11.07
CA ALA A 62 -4.01 -7.61 10.82
C ALA A 62 -3.46 -7.44 9.39
N ASN A 63 -4.36 -7.37 8.40
CA ASN A 63 -3.97 -7.14 7.01
C ASN A 63 -3.35 -5.75 6.82
N GLY A 64 -3.90 -4.71 7.46
CA GLY A 64 -3.37 -3.34 7.38
C GLY A 64 -1.98 -3.23 7.98
N VAL A 65 -1.73 -3.85 9.14
CA VAL A 65 -0.40 -3.90 9.77
C VAL A 65 0.60 -4.68 8.92
N ILE A 66 0.21 -5.81 8.34
CA ILE A 66 1.06 -6.58 7.42
C ILE A 66 1.39 -5.76 6.18
N ASP A 67 0.42 -5.02 5.64
CA ASP A 67 0.62 -4.20 4.45
C ASP A 67 1.53 -3.00 4.72
N ARG A 68 1.37 -2.35 5.88
CA ARG A 68 2.26 -1.27 6.36
C ARG A 68 3.69 -1.75 6.59
N HIS A 69 3.85 -2.88 7.28
CA HIS A 69 5.17 -3.50 7.46
C HIS A 69 5.79 -3.92 6.13
N ARG A 70 5.00 -4.41 5.17
CA ARG A 70 5.47 -4.74 3.83
C ARG A 70 5.90 -3.47 3.07
N HIS A 71 5.18 -2.36 3.22
CA HIS A 71 5.56 -1.07 2.65
C HIS A 71 6.85 -0.50 3.28
N GLN A 72 6.98 -0.55 4.61
CA GLN A 72 8.18 -0.14 5.33
C GLN A 72 9.38 -1.07 5.05
N ALA A 73 9.17 -2.37 4.85
CA ALA A 73 10.25 -3.31 4.54
C ALA A 73 10.83 -3.13 3.12
N VAL A 74 10.08 -2.49 2.20
CA VAL A 74 10.55 -2.18 0.85
C VAL A 74 11.48 -0.95 0.84
N LEU A 75 11.44 -0.10 1.88
CA LEU A 75 12.27 1.09 2.02
C LEU A 75 12.76 1.20 3.48
N PRO A 76 13.99 0.79 3.83
CA PRO A 76 14.53 1.06 5.15
C PRO A 76 14.57 2.58 5.36
N MET A 77 13.64 3.08 6.17
CA MET A 77 13.53 4.49 6.52
C MET A 77 14.44 4.74 7.72
N THR A 78 15.67 5.20 7.46
CA THR A 78 16.54 5.71 8.51
C THR A 78 16.10 7.14 8.86
N PRO A 79 15.84 7.44 10.15
CA PRO A 79 15.53 8.81 10.56
C PRO A 79 16.65 9.78 10.16
N LEU A 80 16.28 10.96 9.67
CA LEU A 80 17.26 11.93 9.15
C LEU A 80 18.32 12.34 10.19
N HIS A 81 17.96 12.34 11.48
CA HIS A 81 18.86 12.67 12.57
C HIS A 81 19.83 11.54 12.96
N GLU A 82 19.63 10.32 12.45
CA GLU A 82 20.53 9.18 12.65
C GLU A 82 21.55 9.05 11.50
N LEU A 83 21.35 9.77 10.39
CA LEU A 83 22.27 9.81 9.25
C LEU A 83 23.48 10.69 9.58
N ALA A 84 24.68 10.25 9.20
CA ALA A 84 25.84 11.13 9.26
C ALA A 84 25.66 12.32 8.28
N GLU A 85 26.33 13.44 8.53
CA GLU A 85 26.24 14.67 7.69
C GLU A 85 26.55 14.40 6.20
N ASN A 86 27.41 13.43 5.90
CA ASN A 86 27.74 12.99 4.53
C ASN A 86 26.74 12.00 3.93
N GLU A 87 25.82 11.46 4.72
CA GLU A 87 24.71 10.61 4.30
C GLU A 87 23.39 11.37 4.20
N HIS A 88 23.38 12.64 4.60
CA HIS A 88 22.26 13.53 4.32
C HIS A 88 22.05 13.60 2.81
N PRO A 89 20.78 13.60 2.35
CA PRO A 89 20.47 13.72 0.94
C PRO A 89 21.03 15.05 0.43
N ALA A 90 22.18 14.97 -0.25
CA ALA A 90 22.75 16.10 -0.95
C ALA A 90 21.78 16.52 -2.06
N SER A 91 21.70 17.81 -2.36
CA SER A 91 21.06 18.24 -3.59
C SER A 91 21.87 17.64 -4.74
N ASP A 92 21.34 16.57 -5.32
CA ASP A 92 21.78 15.99 -6.58
C ASP A 92 22.12 17.13 -7.53
N GLY A 93 23.40 17.26 -7.90
CA GLY A 93 23.83 18.31 -8.81
C GLY A 93 23.05 18.27 -10.14
N PRO A 94 23.18 19.29 -11.00
CA PRO A 94 22.43 19.37 -12.26
C PRO A 94 22.53 18.09 -13.12
N ASP A 95 23.66 17.37 -13.05
CA ASP A 95 23.88 16.11 -13.75
C ASP A 95 23.01 14.95 -13.22
N ALA A 96 22.82 14.85 -11.90
CA ALA A 96 21.98 13.83 -11.28
C ALA A 96 20.49 14.11 -11.53
N GLN A 97 20.09 15.39 -11.54
CA GLN A 97 18.73 15.77 -11.94
C GLN A 97 18.44 15.42 -13.41
N LEU A 98 19.41 15.63 -14.31
CA LEU A 98 19.31 15.25 -15.72
C LEU A 98 19.23 13.72 -15.90
N ALA A 99 20.05 12.96 -15.16
CA ALA A 99 20.00 11.50 -15.16
C ALA A 99 18.64 10.96 -14.70
N SER A 100 18.08 11.53 -13.62
CA SER A 100 16.74 11.20 -13.11
C SER A 100 15.64 11.49 -14.15
N GLN A 101 15.69 12.64 -14.82
CA GLN A 101 14.74 12.96 -15.89
C GLN A 101 14.83 12.00 -17.07
N ARG A 102 16.05 11.60 -17.48
CA ARG A 102 16.27 10.60 -18.53
C ARG A 102 15.71 9.24 -18.14
N LEU A 103 15.98 8.78 -16.92
CA LEU A 103 15.45 7.52 -16.39
C LEU A 103 13.91 7.54 -16.33
N ALA A 104 13.31 8.63 -15.84
CA ALA A 104 11.86 8.79 -15.79
C ALA A 104 11.23 8.77 -17.19
N GLY A 105 11.85 9.43 -18.16
CA GLY A 105 11.45 9.40 -19.57
C GLY A 105 11.51 7.99 -20.16
N ALA A 106 12.60 7.27 -19.92
CA ALA A 106 12.79 5.89 -20.39
C ALA A 106 11.77 4.94 -19.76
N LEU A 107 11.49 5.07 -18.45
CA LEU A 107 10.47 4.29 -17.75
C LEU A 107 9.08 4.51 -18.35
N LYS A 108 8.71 5.77 -18.63
CA LYS A 108 7.43 6.11 -19.26
C LYS A 108 7.30 5.50 -20.66
N ALA A 109 8.36 5.56 -21.45
CA ALA A 109 8.38 4.96 -22.78
C ALA A 109 8.24 3.43 -22.73
N ALA A 110 9.01 2.76 -21.86
CA ALA A 110 8.98 1.32 -21.68
C ALA A 110 7.62 0.82 -21.14
N LEU A 111 6.98 1.58 -20.24
CA LEU A 111 5.60 1.28 -19.84
C LEU A 111 4.63 1.39 -21.02
N GLY A 112 4.79 2.38 -21.89
CA GLY A 112 3.97 2.57 -23.09
C GLY A 112 4.03 1.39 -24.09
N GLU A 113 5.12 0.62 -24.12
CA GLU A 113 5.27 -0.55 -24.98
C GLU A 113 4.50 -1.79 -24.48
N LEU A 114 4.12 -1.82 -23.19
CA LEU A 114 3.42 -2.95 -22.60
C LEU A 114 1.93 -2.95 -22.95
N PRO A 115 1.26 -4.11 -22.96
CA PRO A 115 -0.21 -4.16 -23.03
C PRO A 115 -0.85 -3.38 -21.87
N LEU A 116 -1.98 -2.72 -22.13
CA LEU A 116 -2.68 -1.87 -21.16
C LEU A 116 -2.93 -2.55 -19.81
N VAL A 117 -3.27 -3.84 -19.84
CA VAL A 117 -3.50 -4.66 -18.63
C VAL A 117 -2.22 -4.76 -17.78
N CYS A 118 -1.05 -4.93 -18.40
CA CYS A 118 0.23 -5.01 -17.66
C CYS A 118 0.61 -3.64 -17.07
N GLN A 119 0.38 -2.55 -17.81
CA GLN A 119 0.60 -1.19 -17.32
C GLN A 119 -0.27 -0.91 -16.09
N GLN A 120 -1.56 -1.20 -16.18
CA GLN A 120 -2.52 -1.01 -15.10
C GLN A 120 -2.19 -1.83 -13.85
N VAL A 121 -1.81 -3.10 -14.02
CA VAL A 121 -1.38 -3.95 -12.90
C VAL A 121 -0.10 -3.40 -12.25
N TYR A 122 0.86 -2.93 -13.05
CA TYR A 122 2.09 -2.33 -12.54
C TYR A 122 1.83 -1.04 -11.76
N VAL A 123 1.06 -0.11 -12.34
CA VAL A 123 0.74 1.18 -11.71
C VAL A 123 0.01 0.98 -10.39
N ARG A 124 -1.05 0.16 -10.38
CA ARG A 124 -1.82 -0.09 -9.15
C ARG A 124 -0.97 -0.70 -8.04
N GLN A 125 -0.08 -1.63 -8.38
CA GLN A 125 0.76 -2.27 -7.35
C GLN A 125 1.92 -1.37 -6.89
N ARG A 126 2.60 -0.67 -7.80
CA ARG A 126 3.86 0.03 -7.50
C ARG A 126 3.69 1.50 -7.15
N LEU A 127 2.75 2.17 -7.78
CA LEU A 127 2.47 3.59 -7.55
C LEU A 127 1.34 3.78 -6.53
N GLU A 128 0.31 2.92 -6.58
CA GLU A 128 -0.86 3.06 -5.71
C GLU A 128 -0.85 2.11 -4.50
N GLY A 129 0.09 1.16 -4.43
CA GLY A 129 0.27 0.25 -3.28
C GLY A 129 -0.71 -0.93 -3.18
N TRP A 130 -1.51 -1.19 -4.21
CA TRP A 130 -2.57 -2.20 -4.14
C TRP A 130 -2.01 -3.63 -4.01
N THR A 131 -2.71 -4.47 -3.24
CA THR A 131 -2.42 -5.90 -3.15
C THR A 131 -2.84 -6.64 -4.42
N HIS A 132 -2.25 -7.81 -4.69
CA HIS A 132 -2.66 -8.64 -5.83
C HIS A 132 -4.15 -9.04 -5.78
N ASP A 133 -4.72 -9.19 -4.59
CA ASP A 133 -6.13 -9.56 -4.40
C ASP A 133 -7.08 -8.38 -4.69
N GLU A 134 -6.68 -7.15 -4.39
CA GLU A 134 -7.43 -5.95 -4.76
C GLU A 134 -7.39 -5.70 -6.27
N ILE A 135 -6.22 -5.85 -6.89
CA ILE A 135 -6.06 -5.73 -8.34
C ILE A 135 -6.88 -6.80 -9.08
N ALA A 136 -6.84 -8.04 -8.60
CA ALA A 136 -7.62 -9.15 -9.16
C ALA A 136 -9.11 -8.85 -9.15
N ARG A 137 -9.64 -8.38 -8.01
CA ARG A 137 -11.06 -8.03 -7.85
C ARG A 137 -11.45 -6.84 -8.74
N ALA A 138 -10.65 -5.79 -8.77
CA ALA A 138 -10.97 -4.58 -9.54
C ALA A 138 -10.88 -4.78 -11.06
N MET A 139 -10.00 -5.68 -11.52
CA MET A 139 -9.82 -5.97 -12.95
C MET A 139 -10.60 -7.19 -13.44
N GLY A 140 -11.27 -7.92 -12.55
CA GLY A 140 -12.03 -9.13 -12.91
C GLY A 140 -11.16 -10.29 -13.40
N ILE A 141 -9.91 -10.38 -12.93
CA ILE A 141 -8.94 -11.41 -13.33
C ILE A 141 -8.47 -12.23 -12.14
N SER A 142 -7.91 -13.41 -12.38
CA SER A 142 -7.38 -14.25 -11.30
C SER A 142 -6.09 -13.65 -10.70
N LYS A 143 -5.84 -13.93 -9.42
CA LYS A 143 -4.58 -13.55 -8.74
C LYS A 143 -3.33 -14.06 -9.49
N ALA A 144 -3.40 -15.26 -10.04
CA ALA A 144 -2.34 -15.84 -10.87
C ALA A 144 -2.09 -15.01 -12.15
N MET A 145 -3.15 -14.47 -12.76
CA MET A 145 -3.04 -13.59 -13.91
C MET A 145 -2.41 -12.24 -13.54
N VAL A 146 -2.77 -11.66 -12.39
CA VAL A 146 -2.12 -10.44 -11.86
C VAL A 146 -0.62 -10.69 -11.69
N GLN A 147 -0.23 -11.80 -11.07
CA GLN A 147 1.18 -12.18 -10.89
C GLN A 147 1.90 -12.29 -12.24
N LYS A 148 1.28 -12.95 -13.24
CA LYS A 148 1.83 -13.10 -14.58
C LYS A 148 2.02 -11.76 -15.29
N HIS A 149 1.03 -10.87 -15.19
CA HIS A 149 1.12 -9.51 -15.75
C HIS A 149 2.21 -8.68 -15.06
N MET A 150 2.33 -8.80 -13.73
CA MET A 150 3.38 -8.13 -12.96
C MET A 150 4.77 -8.63 -13.36
N THR A 151 4.99 -9.95 -13.43
CA THR A 151 6.27 -10.52 -13.88
C THR A 151 6.63 -10.05 -15.28
N ARG A 152 5.66 -10.04 -16.20
CA ARG A 152 5.88 -9.56 -17.57
C ARG A 152 6.26 -8.08 -17.62
N ALA A 153 5.60 -7.25 -16.82
CA ALA A 153 5.91 -5.83 -16.71
C ALA A 153 7.34 -5.63 -16.18
N LEU A 154 7.70 -6.27 -15.06
CA LEU A 154 9.02 -6.16 -14.45
C LEU A 154 10.14 -6.65 -15.38
N GLN A 155 9.96 -7.78 -16.06
CA GLN A 155 10.94 -8.28 -17.04
C GLN A 155 11.15 -7.32 -18.20
N HIS A 156 10.07 -6.73 -18.71
CA HIS A 156 10.15 -5.76 -19.80
C HIS A 156 10.87 -4.49 -19.36
N LEU A 157 10.51 -3.94 -18.20
CA LEU A 157 11.13 -2.74 -17.65
C LEU A 157 12.62 -2.97 -17.33
N ASN A 158 12.96 -4.09 -16.70
CA ASN A 158 14.35 -4.41 -16.37
C ASN A 158 15.23 -4.48 -17.62
N ARG A 159 14.74 -5.10 -18.69
CA ARG A 159 15.45 -5.18 -19.97
C ARG A 159 15.62 -3.80 -20.65
N LYS A 160 14.62 -2.92 -20.54
CA LYS A 160 14.64 -1.60 -21.18
C LYS A 160 15.43 -0.55 -20.40
N LEU A 161 15.50 -0.71 -19.09
CA LEU A 161 16.14 0.26 -18.19
C LEU A 161 17.54 -0.15 -17.77
N GLN A 162 18.03 -1.31 -18.21
CA GLN A 162 19.40 -1.78 -17.95
C GLN A 162 20.48 -0.78 -18.40
N GLU A 163 20.23 -0.03 -19.47
CA GLU A 163 21.15 1.00 -19.98
C GLU A 163 21.13 2.31 -19.17
N TYR A 164 20.14 2.49 -18.30
CA TYR A 164 19.94 3.69 -17.47
C TYR A 164 20.21 3.42 -15.99
N ALA A 165 20.48 2.16 -15.61
CA ALA A 165 20.92 1.79 -14.28
C ALA A 165 22.41 2.18 -14.13
N PRO A 166 22.79 2.90 -13.06
CA PRO A 166 24.20 3.21 -12.78
C PRO A 166 25.03 1.94 -12.47
#